data_AF-A0A2V5P640-F1
#
_entry.id   AF-A0A2V5P640-F1
#
_cell.length_a   1.000
_cell.length_b   1.000
_cell.length_c   1.000
_cell.angle_alpha   90.00
_cell.angle_beta   90.00
_cell.angle_gamma   90.00
#
_symmetry.space_group_name_H-M   'P 1'
#
loop_
_entity.id
_entity.type
_entity.pdbx_description
1 polymer ?
#
loop_
_entity_poly.entity_id
_entity_poly.type
_entity_poly.pdbx_seq_one_letter_code
_entity_poly.pdbx_strand_id
1 'polypeptide(L)'
;MLDSGLRKPGKIVFGSGDADFDIGSTGTLHATTLIFFINPVFNKAQLGVSAVICPNVTSPSFSLTGCSRHFVDTTESDRDWITSDGPHVYLSYHDSGVSSLIHVQRSDDDGFTWHRVGDPIVGQGRTTAGATFNNIQGNLVGIH
;
A
#
# COMPACT_ATOMS: atom_id res chain seq x y z
N MET A 1 12.40 10.15 5.77
CA MET A 1 11.42 9.36 4.98
C MET A 1 10.21 9.09 5.87
N LEU A 2 9.01 9.02 5.30
CA LEU A 2 7.76 8.92 6.07
C LEU A 2 7.67 7.60 6.85
N ASP A 3 8.16 6.53 6.23
CA ASP A 3 8.34 5.17 6.74
C ASP A 3 9.63 4.97 7.56
N SER A 4 10.38 6.04 7.84
CA SER A 4 11.54 5.97 8.73
C SER A 4 11.15 5.41 10.10
N GLY A 5 11.81 4.33 10.52
CA GLY A 5 11.50 3.63 11.76
C GLY A 5 10.46 2.51 11.61
N LEU A 6 10.01 2.19 10.39
CA LEU A 6 9.27 0.97 10.10
C LEU A 6 10.06 -0.26 10.58
N ARG A 7 9.37 -1.17 11.28
CA ARG A 7 9.98 -2.39 11.80
C ARG A 7 9.28 -3.61 11.22
N LYS A 8 10.10 -4.56 10.74
CA LYS A 8 9.67 -5.92 10.45
C LYS A 8 10.56 -6.88 11.21
N PRO A 9 10.01 -7.69 12.15
CA PRO A 9 10.82 -8.63 12.93
C PRO A 9 11.73 -9.49 12.04
N GLY A 10 13.01 -9.56 12.40
CA GLY A 10 14.00 -10.35 11.67
C GLY A 10 14.37 -9.82 10.27
N LYS A 11 14.07 -8.55 9.96
CA LYS A 11 14.42 -7.90 8.69
C LYS A 11 14.94 -6.48 8.93
N ILE A 12 15.76 -5.99 8.00
CA ILE A 12 16.27 -4.62 7.95
C ILE A 12 15.64 -3.95 6.72
N VAL A 13 14.86 -2.89 6.94
CA VAL A 13 14.37 -2.02 5.87
C VAL A 13 15.49 -1.05 5.52
N PHE A 14 15.87 -0.98 4.24
CA PHE A 14 17.05 -0.22 3.80
C PHE A 14 16.77 0.77 2.67
N GLY A 15 15.52 0.86 2.21
CA GLY A 15 15.12 1.84 1.22
C GLY A 15 13.62 1.81 0.97
N SER A 16 13.18 2.82 0.22
CA SER A 16 11.78 2.99 -0.21
C SER A 16 11.74 3.34 -1.69
N GLY A 17 10.66 2.96 -2.37
CA GLY A 17 10.43 3.17 -3.80
C GLY A 17 9.27 4.12 -4.07
N ASP A 18 8.38 3.73 -4.99
CA ASP A 18 7.12 4.42 -5.28
C ASP A 18 6.28 4.60 -3.99
N ALA A 19 5.44 5.62 -4.00
CA ALA A 19 4.62 6.00 -2.87
C ALA A 19 3.32 6.67 -3.36
N ASP A 20 2.25 6.49 -2.60
CA ASP A 20 0.95 7.12 -2.83
C ASP A 20 0.34 7.61 -1.52
N PHE A 21 -0.53 8.61 -1.59
CA PHE A 21 -1.06 9.32 -0.42
C PHE A 21 -2.54 9.64 -0.59
N ASP A 22 -3.30 9.43 0.48
CA ASP A 22 -4.68 9.85 0.62
C ASP A 22 -4.88 10.60 1.95
N ILE A 23 -5.81 11.55 1.96
CA ILE A 23 -6.23 12.23 3.20
C ILE A 23 -7.70 11.89 3.40
N GLY A 24 -7.95 11.01 4.38
CA GLY A 24 -9.30 10.59 4.71
C GLY A 24 -10.17 11.71 5.24
N SER A 25 -11.48 11.44 5.30
CA SER A 25 -12.50 12.40 5.74
C SER A 25 -12.29 12.97 7.15
N THR A 26 -11.50 12.30 7.99
CA THR A 26 -11.13 12.71 9.36
C THR A 26 -9.87 13.56 9.42
N GLY A 27 -9.20 13.83 8.29
CA GLY A 27 -7.91 14.49 8.23
C GLY A 27 -6.73 13.59 8.62
N THR A 28 -6.95 12.27 8.67
CA THR A 28 -5.87 11.26 8.75
C THR A 28 -5.19 11.15 7.38
N LEU A 29 -3.86 11.26 7.34
CA LEU A 29 -3.06 10.87 6.18
C LEU A 29 -2.91 9.35 6.18
N HIS A 30 -3.28 8.72 5.07
CA HIS A 30 -2.92 7.34 4.75
C HIS A 30 -1.89 7.38 3.64
N ALA A 31 -0.69 6.89 3.91
CA ALA A 31 0.36 6.79 2.91
C ALA A 31 0.73 5.33 2.70
N THR A 32 1.05 4.98 1.45
CA THR A 32 1.67 3.71 1.10
C THR A 32 3.05 3.97 0.51
N THR A 33 3.99 3.06 0.78
CA THR A 33 5.29 3.04 0.10
C THR A 33 5.70 1.63 -0.29
N LEU A 34 6.32 1.48 -1.46
CA LEU A 34 7.16 0.32 -1.73
C LEU A 34 8.40 0.38 -0.85
N ILE A 35 8.80 -0.76 -0.29
CA ILE A 35 9.93 -0.86 0.62
C ILE A 35 10.88 -1.98 0.19
N PHE A 36 12.17 -1.72 0.37
CA PHE A 36 13.23 -2.69 0.19
C PHE A 36 13.70 -3.17 1.56
N PHE A 37 13.67 -4.48 1.76
CA PHE A 37 14.13 -5.07 3.01
C PHE A 37 14.95 -6.34 2.79
N ILE A 38 15.84 -6.62 3.72
CA ILE A 38 16.77 -7.75 3.65
C ILE A 38 16.81 -8.48 4.98
N ASN A 39 17.20 -9.75 4.96
CA ASN A 39 17.49 -10.44 6.22
C ASN A 39 18.82 -9.96 6.82
N PRO A 40 19.04 -10.17 8.14
CA PRO A 40 20.27 -9.74 8.81
C PRO A 40 21.54 -10.39 8.28
N VAL A 41 21.41 -11.51 7.55
CA VAL A 41 22.53 -12.20 6.88
C VAL A 41 22.82 -11.67 5.47
N PHE A 42 22.11 -10.62 5.03
CA PHE A 42 22.34 -9.90 3.78
C PHE A 42 22.38 -10.75 2.50
N ASN A 43 21.63 -11.85 2.44
CA ASN A 43 21.72 -12.79 1.31
C ASN A 43 20.55 -12.70 0.31
N LYS A 44 19.44 -12.05 0.67
CA LYS A 44 18.25 -11.94 -0.20
C LYS A 44 17.48 -10.66 0.07
N ALA A 45 17.66 -9.66 -0.79
CA ALA A 45 16.80 -8.49 -0.82
C ALA A 45 15.38 -8.89 -1.26
N GLN A 46 14.40 -8.22 -0.69
CA GLN A 46 12.98 -8.42 -0.93
C GLN A 46 12.29 -7.07 -1.06
N LEU A 47 11.20 -7.08 -1.80
CA LEU A 47 10.28 -5.98 -1.93
C LEU A 47 9.05 -6.22 -1.04
N GLY A 48 8.41 -5.13 -0.63
CA GLY A 48 7.20 -5.16 0.13
C GLY A 48 6.45 -3.85 0.03
N VAL A 49 5.31 -3.79 0.70
CA VAL A 49 4.49 -2.59 0.78
C VAL A 49 4.28 -2.24 2.26
N SER A 50 4.36 -0.96 2.56
CA SER A 50 4.14 -0.41 3.89
C SER A 50 2.97 0.56 3.89
N ALA A 51 2.34 0.74 5.05
CA ALA A 51 1.36 1.78 5.28
C ALA A 51 1.83 2.69 6.41
N VAL A 52 1.71 4.01 6.23
CA VAL A 52 1.98 5.00 7.27
C VAL A 52 0.73 5.83 7.52
N ILE A 53 0.27 5.83 8.76
CA ILE A 53 -0.96 6.49 9.18
C ILE A 53 -0.59 7.66 10.09
N CYS A 54 -0.93 8.87 9.67
CA CYS A 54 -0.65 10.08 10.45
C CYS A 54 -1.95 10.85 10.75
N PRO A 55 -2.42 10.86 12.01
CA PRO A 55 -3.62 11.61 12.36
C PRO A 55 -3.38 13.12 12.31
N ASN A 56 -4.43 13.89 11.99
CA ASN A 56 -4.44 15.35 12.00
C ASN A 56 -3.38 16.01 11.11
N VAL A 57 -3.18 15.51 9.89
CA VAL A 57 -2.13 16.02 8.97
C VAL A 57 -2.37 17.48 8.54
N THR A 58 -3.62 17.93 8.58
CA THR A 58 -4.03 19.30 8.26
C THR A 58 -3.83 20.28 9.41
N SER A 59 -3.42 19.80 10.60
CA SER A 59 -3.14 20.65 11.75
C SER A 59 -1.88 21.51 11.52
N PRO A 60 -1.89 22.81 11.88
CA PRO A 60 -0.69 23.64 11.85
C PRO A 60 0.46 23.14 12.75
N SER A 61 0.15 22.30 13.74
CA SER A 61 1.12 21.69 14.66
C SER A 61 1.49 20.26 14.29
N PHE A 62 1.18 19.82 13.08
CA PHE A 62 1.45 18.47 12.61
C PHE A 62 2.92 18.07 12.79
N SER A 63 3.14 16.82 13.21
CA SER A 63 4.45 16.21 13.36
C SER A 63 4.40 14.72 13.07
N LEU A 64 5.49 14.19 12.52
CA LEU A 64 5.63 12.77 12.15
C LEU A 64 5.75 11.82 13.36
N THR A 65 5.92 12.36 14.58
CA THR A 65 6.06 11.56 15.80
C THR A 65 4.81 10.75 16.11
N GLY A 66 3.62 11.28 15.78
CA GLY A 66 2.34 10.60 16.01
C GLY A 66 1.97 9.56 14.96
N CYS A 67 2.77 9.40 13.90
CA CYS A 67 2.43 8.47 12.83
C CYS A 67 2.71 7.02 13.24
N SER A 68 1.80 6.12 12.89
CA SER A 68 2.01 4.66 12.95
C SER A 68 2.52 4.15 11.61
N ARG A 69 3.33 3.07 11.63
CA ARG A 69 4.02 2.52 10.45
C ARG A 69 3.86 1.02 10.46
N HIS A 70 3.32 0.48 9.39
CA HIS A 70 2.92 -0.92 9.29
C HIS A 70 3.58 -1.58 8.10
N PHE A 71 4.13 -2.76 8.33
CA PHE A 71 4.49 -3.63 7.22
C PHE A 71 3.23 -4.35 6.78
N VAL A 72 2.81 -4.18 5.53
CA VAL A 72 1.54 -4.72 5.04
C VAL A 72 1.76 -6.06 4.36
N ASP A 73 2.65 -6.13 3.36
CA ASP A 73 2.91 -7.39 2.65
C ASP A 73 4.32 -7.48 2.02
N THR A 74 4.74 -8.71 1.72
CA THR A 74 5.91 -9.05 0.89
C THR A 74 5.45 -9.37 -0.52
N THR A 75 6.07 -8.74 -1.51
CA THR A 75 5.63 -8.82 -2.92
C THR A 75 6.82 -8.50 -3.83
N GLU A 76 6.69 -8.67 -5.14
CA GLU A 76 7.63 -8.14 -6.13
C GLU A 76 7.04 -6.88 -6.79
N SER A 77 6.43 -6.04 -5.97
CA SER A 77 5.61 -4.93 -6.44
C SER A 77 6.41 -3.81 -7.08
N ASP A 78 5.82 -3.23 -8.13
CA ASP A 78 6.37 -2.08 -8.88
C ASP A 78 5.59 -0.78 -8.64
N ARG A 79 4.32 -0.85 -8.21
CA ARG A 79 3.53 0.33 -7.86
C ARG A 79 2.40 0.04 -6.88
N ASP A 80 2.23 0.94 -5.92
CA ASP A 80 1.20 0.94 -4.89
C ASP A 80 0.26 2.15 -4.98
N TRP A 81 -0.97 1.97 -4.51
CA TRP A 81 -2.04 2.97 -4.48
C TRP A 81 -2.82 2.86 -3.17
N ILE A 82 -3.26 4.00 -2.63
CA ILE A 82 -4.05 4.06 -1.40
C ILE A 82 -5.24 5.02 -1.54
N THR A 83 -6.38 4.63 -0.98
CA THR A 83 -7.58 5.48 -0.91
C THR A 83 -8.43 5.09 0.29
N SER A 84 -9.27 5.99 0.76
CA SER A 84 -10.18 5.75 1.88
C SER A 84 -11.63 6.09 1.55
N ASP A 85 -12.55 5.36 2.19
CA ASP A 85 -13.99 5.64 2.21
C ASP A 85 -14.50 5.47 3.66
N GLY A 86 -14.81 6.61 4.29
CA GLY A 86 -15.15 6.65 5.70
C GLY A 86 -14.04 6.02 6.57
N PRO A 87 -14.31 4.97 7.36
CA PRO A 87 -13.31 4.28 8.16
C PRO A 87 -12.49 3.23 7.39
N HIS A 88 -12.87 2.91 6.14
CA HIS A 88 -12.22 1.90 5.35
C HIS A 88 -11.05 2.48 4.57
N VAL A 89 -9.90 1.81 4.60
CA VAL A 89 -8.73 2.17 3.79
C VAL A 89 -8.38 1.00 2.89
N TYR A 90 -8.18 1.29 1.61
CA TYR A 90 -7.86 0.32 0.57
C TYR A 90 -6.45 0.58 0.07
N LEU A 91 -5.63 -0.46 0.09
CA LEU A 91 -4.27 -0.43 -0.42
C LEU A 91 -4.19 -1.47 -1.54
N SER A 92 -3.89 -1.01 -2.74
CA SER A 92 -3.77 -1.85 -3.93
C SER A 92 -2.35 -1.79 -4.46
N TYR A 93 -1.81 -2.90 -4.93
CA TYR A 93 -0.46 -2.91 -5.50
C TYR A 93 -0.29 -4.02 -6.54
N HIS A 94 0.49 -3.70 -7.57
CA HIS A 94 0.80 -4.62 -8.67
C HIS A 94 2.01 -5.49 -8.33
N ASP A 95 1.86 -6.81 -8.39
CA ASP A 95 2.95 -7.77 -8.18
C ASP A 95 3.52 -8.28 -9.51
N SER A 96 4.74 -7.83 -9.84
CA SER A 96 5.39 -8.19 -11.10
C SER A 96 5.83 -9.65 -11.15
N GLY A 97 6.10 -10.28 -10.00
CA GLY A 97 6.59 -11.65 -9.89
C GLY A 97 5.56 -12.71 -10.26
N VAL A 98 4.27 -12.38 -10.12
CA VAL A 98 3.15 -13.29 -10.42
C VAL A 98 2.37 -12.82 -11.66
N SER A 99 3.00 -11.99 -12.49
CA SER A 99 2.54 -11.56 -13.81
C SER A 99 1.11 -10.99 -13.79
N SER A 100 0.99 -9.74 -13.35
CA SER A 100 -0.18 -8.86 -13.42
C SER A 100 -1.31 -9.06 -12.40
N LEU A 101 -1.00 -9.65 -11.25
CA LEU A 101 -1.94 -9.66 -10.13
C LEU A 101 -1.90 -8.31 -9.40
N ILE A 102 -3.08 -7.71 -9.21
CA ILE A 102 -3.29 -6.64 -8.24
C ILE A 102 -3.71 -7.31 -6.94
N HIS A 103 -2.92 -7.13 -5.88
CA HIS A 103 -3.36 -7.46 -4.53
C HIS A 103 -4.10 -6.27 -3.95
N VAL A 104 -5.13 -6.56 -3.16
CA VAL A 104 -5.87 -5.54 -2.42
C VAL A 104 -5.88 -5.93 -0.95
N GLN A 105 -5.47 -4.98 -0.12
CA GLN A 105 -5.54 -5.03 1.32
C GLN A 105 -6.59 -4.01 1.77
N ARG A 106 -7.37 -4.37 2.77
CA ARG A 106 -8.33 -3.46 3.38
C ARG A 106 -8.02 -3.33 4.87
N SER A 107 -8.13 -2.11 5.36
CA SER A 107 -8.28 -1.81 6.78
C SER A 107 -9.71 -1.38 7.04
N ASP A 108 -10.29 -1.90 8.13
CA ASP A 108 -11.62 -1.52 8.61
C ASP A 108 -11.54 -0.58 9.83
N ASP A 109 -10.34 -0.08 10.11
CA ASP A 109 -9.98 0.71 11.29
C ASP A 109 -8.98 1.81 10.92
N ASP A 110 -9.26 2.62 9.90
CA ASP A 110 -8.46 3.82 9.55
C ASP A 110 -6.96 3.55 9.27
N GLY A 111 -6.64 2.34 8.78
CA GLY A 111 -5.30 1.91 8.42
C GLY A 111 -4.48 1.25 9.53
N PHE A 112 -5.07 0.98 10.70
CA PHE A 112 -4.35 0.39 11.85
C PHE A 112 -4.11 -1.12 11.71
N THR A 113 -5.08 -1.87 11.17
CA THR A 113 -4.96 -3.29 10.86
C THR A 113 -5.32 -3.57 9.42
N TRP A 114 -4.67 -4.59 8.85
CA TRP A 114 -4.78 -4.91 7.43
C TRP A 114 -5.08 -6.38 7.24
N HIS A 115 -6.02 -6.67 6.35
CA HIS A 115 -6.29 -8.02 5.88
C HIS A 115 -6.50 -8.04 4.38
N ARG A 116 -6.18 -9.20 3.81
CA ARG A 116 -6.38 -9.45 2.39
C ARG A 116 -7.87 -9.55 2.11
N VAL A 117 -8.32 -8.83 1.09
CA VAL A 117 -9.66 -9.01 0.53
C VAL A 117 -9.55 -9.79 -0.78
N GLY A 118 -10.47 -10.74 -1.02
CA GLY A 118 -10.56 -11.52 -2.25
C GLY A 118 -11.64 -10.96 -3.19
N ASP A 119 -11.54 -11.02 -4.52
CA ASP A 119 -10.65 -11.78 -5.40
C ASP A 119 -9.71 -10.87 -6.20
N PRO A 120 -8.50 -11.34 -6.60
CA PRO A 120 -7.72 -10.62 -7.60
C PRO A 120 -8.61 -10.37 -8.81
N ILE A 121 -8.85 -9.10 -9.15
CA ILE A 121 -9.58 -8.78 -10.38
C ILE A 121 -8.69 -9.32 -11.50
N VAL A 122 -9.17 -10.34 -12.20
CA VAL A 122 -8.54 -10.97 -13.37
C VAL A 122 -9.31 -10.61 -14.63
N GLY A 123 -8.60 -10.56 -15.75
CA GLY A 123 -9.03 -9.88 -16.96
C GLY A 123 -10.36 -10.27 -17.58
N GLN A 124 -11.28 -9.32 -17.71
CA GLN A 124 -12.60 -9.51 -18.32
C GLN A 124 -12.59 -9.34 -19.86
N GLY A 125 -11.56 -9.86 -20.54
CA GLY A 125 -11.58 -10.05 -22.00
C GLY A 125 -11.92 -8.81 -22.85
N ARG A 126 -12.73 -8.99 -23.90
CA ARG A 126 -12.96 -8.09 -25.07
C ARG A 126 -13.30 -6.62 -24.76
N THR A 127 -13.60 -6.27 -23.51
CA THR A 127 -13.87 -4.90 -23.08
C THR A 127 -12.59 -4.08 -22.85
N THR A 128 -11.44 -4.72 -22.59
CA THR A 128 -10.19 -4.03 -22.20
C THR A 128 -9.04 -4.13 -23.22
N ALA A 129 -9.38 -4.44 -24.47
CA ALA A 129 -8.48 -4.36 -25.64
C ALA A 129 -7.13 -5.10 -25.51
N GLY A 130 -7.06 -6.19 -24.72
CA GLY A 130 -5.89 -7.06 -24.70
C GLY A 130 -4.60 -6.39 -24.21
N ALA A 131 -4.69 -5.52 -23.20
CA ALA A 131 -3.50 -5.08 -22.48
C ALA A 131 -2.72 -6.32 -21.97
N THR A 132 -1.44 -6.41 -22.33
CA THR A 132 -0.53 -7.51 -21.93
C THR A 132 -0.11 -7.46 -20.46
N PHE A 133 -0.62 -6.45 -19.74
CA PHE A 133 -0.67 -6.37 -18.29
C PHE A 133 -2.16 -6.55 -17.96
N ASN A 134 -2.56 -7.41 -17.01
CA ASN A 134 -3.93 -7.40 -16.48
C ASN A 134 -4.23 -6.06 -15.76
N ASN A 135 -4.29 -4.95 -16.50
CA ASN A 135 -5.18 -3.85 -16.21
C ASN A 135 -6.49 -4.15 -16.94
N ILE A 136 -7.44 -4.53 -16.11
CA ILE A 136 -8.77 -5.02 -16.45
C ILE A 136 -9.79 -4.49 -15.44
N GLN A 137 -9.41 -3.46 -14.70
CA GLN A 137 -10.23 -2.79 -13.72
C GLN A 137 -10.92 -1.62 -14.42
N GLY A 138 -12.20 -1.85 -14.76
CA GLY A 138 -13.14 -0.75 -14.99
C GLY A 138 -13.19 0.20 -13.78
N ASN A 139 -13.91 1.32 -13.95
CA ASN A 139 -13.88 2.52 -13.10
C ASN A 139 -13.35 2.34 -11.68
N LEU A 140 -12.31 3.12 -11.36
CA LEU A 140 -12.00 3.52 -9.99
C LEU A 140 -13.31 4.04 -9.37
N VAL A 141 -13.85 3.31 -8.39
CA VAL A 141 -15.01 3.79 -7.64
C VAL A 141 -14.48 4.86 -6.70
N GLY A 142 -14.51 6.12 -7.15
CA GLY A 142 -14.52 7.26 -6.23
C GLY A 142 -15.89 7.28 -5.58
N ILE A 143 -15.96 6.91 -4.31
CA ILE A 143 -17.19 7.06 -3.53
C ILE A 143 -17.27 8.54 -3.14
N HIS A 144 -18.42 9.15 -3.44
CA HIS A 144 -18.71 10.57 -3.32
C HIS A 144 -19.54 10.87 -2.08
#